data_AF-V5G5L7-F1
#
_entry.id   AF-V5G5L7-F1
#
_cell.length_a   1.000
_cell.length_b   1.000
_cell.length_c   1.000
_cell.angle_alpha   90.00
_cell.angle_beta   90.00
_cell.angle_gamma   90.00
#
_symmetry.space_group_name_H-M   'P 1'
#
loop_
_entity.id
_entity.type
_entity.pdbx_description
1 polymer ?
#
loop_
_entity_poly.entity_id
_entity_poly.type
_entity_poly.pdbx_seq_one_letter_code
_entity_poly.pdbx_strand_id
1 'polypeptide(L)'
;MSHSASRTWVSAETKEYEAFIKVRENVCHVAPGSPFVPWTWPDWIAHRLAVGEDTRKEIIKKLTAKESQRAGTKRKIQPALAGRDFGDHLTCVLLEDSMWTKSITERPDRPQAPWPCQDELQHEGNHRCKSGFRRFYPLPRVPGNATVNWKQRAPVKLLPFDEVGCPKTGKEEEEHDVFDIDEEILMLIGYALVKEFDK
;
A
#
# COMPACT_ATOMS: atom_id res chain seq x y z
N MET A 1 -2.27 -39.41 -8.64
CA MET A 1 -0.96 -38.74 -8.73
C MET A 1 -0.21 -39.01 -7.44
N SER A 2 0.86 -39.80 -7.47
CA SER A 2 1.62 -40.18 -6.28
C SER A 2 2.69 -39.14 -5.96
N HIS A 3 2.55 -38.40 -4.87
CA HIS A 3 3.61 -37.52 -4.38
C HIS A 3 4.56 -38.33 -3.49
N SER A 4 5.72 -38.71 -4.04
CA SER A 4 6.84 -39.22 -3.25
C SER A 4 7.56 -38.03 -2.62
N ALA A 5 7.18 -37.68 -1.39
CA ALA A 5 7.87 -36.66 -0.59
C ALA A 5 9.02 -37.30 0.22
N SER A 6 9.96 -37.94 -0.47
CA SER A 6 11.20 -38.41 0.13
C SER A 6 12.09 -37.19 0.44
N ARG A 7 12.16 -36.78 1.71
CA ARG A 7 13.11 -35.76 2.16
C ARG A 7 14.47 -36.43 2.39
N THR A 8 15.18 -36.73 1.30
CA THR A 8 16.59 -37.11 1.39
C THR A 8 17.40 -35.91 1.87
N TRP A 9 18.28 -36.14 2.84
CA TRP A 9 19.28 -35.14 3.21
C TRP A 9 20.23 -34.95 2.03
N VAL A 10 20.28 -33.73 1.51
CA VAL A 10 21.18 -33.33 0.44
C VAL A 10 22.19 -32.34 1.03
N SER A 11 23.46 -32.49 0.68
CA SER A 11 24.53 -31.59 1.11
C SER A 11 24.28 -30.16 0.63
N ALA A 12 24.89 -29.18 1.30
CA ALA A 12 24.74 -27.78 0.90
C ALA A 12 25.29 -27.52 -0.52
N GLU A 13 26.40 -28.18 -0.87
CA GLU A 13 27.02 -28.08 -2.19
C GLU A 13 26.12 -28.61 -3.29
N THR A 14 25.52 -29.80 -3.08
CA THR A 14 24.60 -30.39 -4.07
C THR A 14 23.34 -29.53 -4.25
N LYS A 15 22.83 -28.91 -3.17
CA LYS A 15 21.72 -27.94 -3.27
C LYS A 15 22.07 -26.71 -4.10
N GLU A 16 23.26 -26.15 -3.91
CA GLU A 16 23.70 -24.99 -4.70
C GLU A 16 23.96 -25.38 -6.17
N TYR A 17 24.45 -26.59 -6.43
CA TYR A 17 24.64 -27.09 -7.79
C TYR A 17 23.30 -27.33 -8.51
N GLU A 18 22.31 -27.91 -7.83
CA GLU A 18 20.94 -28.03 -8.35
C GLU A 18 20.31 -26.66 -8.63
N ALA A 19 20.54 -25.68 -7.73
CA ALA A 19 20.08 -24.30 -7.93
C ALA A 19 20.73 -23.65 -9.17
N PHE A 20 22.03 -23.86 -9.38
CA PHE A 20 22.74 -23.40 -10.57
C PHE A 20 22.16 -24.00 -11.85
N ILE A 21 21.93 -25.31 -11.90
CA ILE A 21 21.33 -25.98 -13.07
C ILE A 21 19.96 -25.38 -13.37
N LYS A 22 19.11 -25.25 -12.35
CA LYS A 22 17.76 -24.71 -12.49
C LYS A 22 17.77 -23.27 -13.02
N VAL A 23 18.66 -22.42 -12.50
CA VAL A 23 18.77 -21.03 -12.98
C VAL A 23 19.28 -21.00 -14.42
N ARG A 24 20.31 -21.79 -14.75
CA ARG A 24 20.86 -21.87 -16.10
C ARG A 24 19.81 -22.31 -17.13
N GLU A 25 19.03 -23.33 -16.81
CA GLU A 25 17.94 -23.83 -17.67
C GLU A 25 16.83 -22.80 -17.85
N ASN A 26 16.42 -22.11 -16.79
CA ASN A 26 15.41 -21.06 -16.92
C ASN A 26 15.91 -19.88 -17.77
N VAL A 27 17.16 -19.48 -17.56
CA VAL A 27 17.73 -18.29 -18.20
C VAL A 27 18.12 -18.55 -19.65
N CYS A 28 18.50 -19.78 -20.03
CA CYS A 28 18.80 -20.09 -21.43
C CYS A 28 17.59 -19.86 -22.35
N HIS A 29 16.37 -20.02 -21.83
CA HIS A 29 15.14 -19.74 -22.58
C HIS A 29 14.78 -18.25 -22.63
N VAL A 30 15.09 -17.49 -21.58
CA VAL A 30 14.70 -16.08 -21.46
C VAL A 30 15.74 -15.13 -22.07
N ALA A 31 17.03 -15.41 -21.84
CA ALA A 31 18.14 -14.55 -22.22
C ALA A 31 19.36 -15.41 -22.63
N PRO A 32 19.30 -16.08 -23.79
CA PRO A 32 20.40 -16.89 -24.27
C PRO A 32 21.65 -16.02 -24.51
N GLY A 33 22.80 -16.47 -23.99
CA GLY A 33 24.09 -15.80 -24.23
C GLY A 33 24.31 -14.47 -23.51
N SER A 34 23.45 -14.10 -22.54
CA SER A 34 23.66 -12.89 -21.74
C SER A 34 25.01 -12.92 -20.99
N PRO A 35 25.80 -11.85 -21.02
CA PRO A 35 27.10 -11.78 -20.32
C PRO A 35 26.95 -11.61 -18.81
N PHE A 36 25.74 -11.32 -18.31
CA PHE A 36 25.45 -11.10 -16.90
C PHE A 36 24.98 -12.36 -16.19
N VAL A 37 24.91 -13.48 -16.91
CA VAL A 37 24.43 -14.75 -16.39
C VAL A 37 25.65 -15.64 -16.14
N PRO A 38 25.82 -16.17 -14.92
CA PRO A 38 26.87 -17.14 -14.65
C PRO A 38 26.57 -18.46 -15.37
N TRP A 39 27.21 -18.68 -16.52
CA TRP A 39 27.01 -19.90 -17.33
C TRP A 39 27.82 -21.09 -16.81
N THR A 40 28.92 -20.81 -16.09
CA THR A 40 29.79 -21.85 -15.50
C THR A 40 29.61 -21.93 -13.99
N TRP A 41 29.95 -23.08 -13.42
CA TRP A 41 29.89 -23.29 -11.98
C TRP A 41 30.81 -22.35 -11.19
N PRO A 42 32.08 -22.10 -11.60
CA PRO A 42 32.91 -21.09 -10.95
C PRO A 42 32.31 -19.68 -10.98
N ASP A 43 31.73 -19.27 -12.12
CA ASP A 43 31.08 -17.95 -12.24
C ASP A 43 29.86 -17.85 -11.32
N TRP A 44 29.11 -18.95 -11.15
CA TRP A 44 27.98 -19.02 -10.23
C TRP A 44 28.43 -18.80 -8.79
N ILE A 45 29.48 -19.48 -8.35
CA ILE A 45 30.03 -19.30 -7.00
C ILE A 45 30.53 -17.88 -6.80
N ALA A 46 31.28 -17.33 -7.75
CA ALA A 46 31.77 -15.94 -7.69
C ALA A 46 30.61 -14.93 -7.58
N HIS A 47 29.55 -15.12 -8.38
CA HIS A 47 28.35 -14.31 -8.32
C HIS A 47 27.63 -14.44 -6.96
N ARG A 48 27.47 -15.65 -6.42
CA ARG A 48 26.83 -15.88 -5.12
C ARG A 48 27.60 -15.22 -3.97
N LEU A 49 28.93 -15.24 -4.03
CA LEU A 49 29.79 -14.53 -3.08
C LEU A 49 29.60 -13.02 -3.19
N ALA A 50 29.63 -12.47 -4.40
CA ALA A 50 29.43 -11.03 -4.64
C ALA A 50 28.06 -10.55 -4.11
N VAL A 51 26.99 -11.29 -4.40
CA VAL A 51 25.64 -10.99 -3.87
C VAL A 51 25.61 -11.05 -2.33
N GLY A 52 26.29 -12.03 -1.73
CA GLY A 52 26.43 -12.13 -0.27
C GLY A 52 27.15 -10.92 0.34
N GLU A 53 28.22 -10.45 -0.30
CA GLU A 53 28.93 -9.25 0.14
C GLU A 53 28.07 -7.98 0.00
N ASP A 54 27.36 -7.83 -1.11
CA ASP A 54 26.55 -6.65 -1.36
C ASP A 54 25.34 -6.56 -0.44
N THR A 55 24.64 -7.68 -0.21
CA THR A 55 23.58 -7.75 0.81
C THR A 55 24.11 -7.42 2.20
N ARG A 56 25.32 -7.88 2.56
CA ARG A 56 25.95 -7.49 3.83
C ARG A 56 26.26 -5.99 3.89
N LYS A 57 26.80 -5.41 2.82
CA LYS A 57 27.08 -3.96 2.72
C LYS A 57 25.79 -3.15 2.86
N GLU A 58 24.70 -3.57 2.22
CA GLU A 58 23.39 -2.92 2.34
C GLU A 58 22.85 -2.97 3.76
N ILE A 59 22.95 -4.11 4.43
CA ILE A 59 22.51 -4.26 5.83
C ILE A 59 23.30 -3.29 6.72
N ILE A 60 24.62 -3.21 6.55
CA ILE A 60 25.47 -2.28 7.32
C ILE A 60 25.08 -0.82 7.03
N LYS A 61 24.85 -0.46 5.76
CA LYS A 61 24.36 0.89 5.39
C LYS A 61 23.02 1.21 6.05
N LYS A 62 22.07 0.26 6.06
CA LYS A 62 20.77 0.45 6.72
C LYS A 62 20.91 0.59 8.23
N LEU A 63 21.80 -0.18 8.87
CA LEU A 63 22.07 -0.09 10.30
C LEU A 63 22.70 1.25 10.66
N THR A 64 23.75 1.66 9.96
CA THR A 64 24.43 2.95 10.18
C THR A 64 23.49 4.14 9.94
N ALA A 65 22.64 4.10 8.92
CA ALA A 65 21.60 5.11 8.69
C ALA A 65 20.56 5.15 9.81
N LYS A 66 20.17 3.98 10.35
CA LYS A 66 19.24 3.90 11.48
C LYS A 66 19.87 4.40 12.79
N GLU A 67 21.16 4.16 12.99
CA GLU A 67 21.93 4.69 14.12
C GLU A 67 22.07 6.21 14.04
N SER A 68 22.39 6.77 12.87
CA SER A 68 22.45 8.22 12.68
C SER A 68 21.07 8.88 12.84
N GLN A 69 19.99 8.23 12.40
CA GLN A 69 18.62 8.69 12.68
C GLN A 69 18.23 8.62 14.16
N ARG A 70 18.77 7.65 14.91
CA ARG A 70 18.58 7.57 16.37
C ARG A 70 19.39 8.64 17.12
N ALA A 71 20.59 8.95 16.64
CA ALA A 71 21.46 9.99 17.18
C ALA A 71 21.00 11.40 16.82
N GLY A 72 20.29 11.55 15.68
CA GLY A 72 19.62 12.79 15.32
C GLY A 72 18.55 13.15 16.35
N THR A 73 18.58 14.39 16.85
CA THR A 73 17.52 14.95 17.68
C THR A 73 16.22 14.86 16.88
N LYS A 74 15.37 13.86 17.17
CA LYS A 74 14.05 13.76 16.58
C LYS A 74 13.38 15.11 16.80
N ARG A 75 13.17 15.89 15.74
CA ARG A 75 12.40 17.14 15.84
C ARG A 75 11.07 16.73 16.44
N LYS A 76 10.80 17.16 17.68
CA LYS A 76 9.50 16.95 18.29
C LYS A 76 8.51 17.63 17.36
N ILE A 77 7.71 16.84 16.66
CA ILE A 77 6.63 17.36 15.83
C ILE A 77 5.73 18.12 16.80
N GLN A 78 5.75 19.45 16.71
CA GLN A 78 4.84 20.25 17.52
C GLN A 78 3.43 19.97 17.01
N PRO A 79 2.45 19.76 17.90
CA PRO A 79 1.07 19.63 17.48
C PRO A 79 0.63 20.87 16.71
N ALA A 80 -0.25 20.69 15.73
CA ALA A 80 -0.83 21.79 14.98
C ALA A 80 -1.41 22.83 15.96
N LEU A 81 -1.21 24.12 15.67
CA LEU A 81 -1.65 25.23 16.53
C LEU A 81 -1.23 25.10 18.01
N ALA A 82 -0.04 24.51 18.26
CA ALA A 82 0.49 24.25 19.60
C ALA A 82 -0.41 23.35 20.48
N GLY A 83 -1.29 22.55 19.86
CA GLY A 83 -2.21 21.66 20.57
C GLY A 83 -3.37 22.38 21.23
N ARG A 84 -3.77 23.55 20.70
CA ARG A 84 -5.02 24.18 21.10
C ARG A 84 -6.20 23.37 20.58
N ASP A 85 -7.10 23.05 21.49
CA ASP A 85 -8.37 22.41 21.18
C ASP A 85 -9.45 23.48 21.07
N PHE A 86 -10.21 23.43 19.98
CA PHE A 86 -11.37 24.27 19.75
C PHE A 86 -12.62 23.44 20.06
N GLY A 87 -13.44 23.91 21.00
CA GLY A 87 -14.66 23.22 21.44
C GLY A 87 -15.82 23.29 20.43
N ASP A 88 -15.56 23.79 19.23
CA ASP A 88 -16.51 23.90 18.12
C ASP A 88 -16.58 22.62 17.27
N HIS A 89 -15.64 21.68 17.50
CA HIS A 89 -15.47 20.41 16.78
C HIS A 89 -15.16 20.57 15.29
N LEU A 90 -14.69 21.74 14.87
CA LEU A 90 -14.25 22.00 13.51
C LEU A 90 -12.78 21.58 13.33
N THR A 91 -12.37 21.34 12.09
CA THR A 91 -10.97 21.07 11.77
C THR A 91 -10.12 22.31 12.04
N CYS A 92 -8.95 22.12 12.66
CA CYS A 92 -8.09 23.23 13.08
C CYS A 92 -7.55 24.11 11.94
N VAL A 93 -7.51 23.59 10.70
CA VAL A 93 -6.89 24.30 9.57
C VAL A 93 -7.94 24.94 8.67
N LEU A 94 -9.00 24.21 8.33
CA LEU A 94 -10.00 24.66 7.37
C LEU A 94 -11.27 25.20 8.04
N LEU A 95 -11.42 25.00 9.36
CA LEU A 95 -12.66 25.31 10.10
C LEU A 95 -13.89 24.59 9.51
N GLU A 96 -13.65 23.44 8.87
CA GLU A 96 -14.67 22.59 8.28
C GLU A 96 -15.02 21.43 9.21
N ASP A 97 -16.26 20.96 9.11
CA ASP A 97 -16.78 19.84 9.87
C ASP A 97 -16.29 18.52 9.25
N SER A 98 -15.55 17.71 10.01
CA SER A 98 -14.97 16.43 9.53
C SER A 98 -15.19 15.29 10.52
N MET A 99 -15.34 14.06 10.02
CA MET A 99 -15.41 12.80 10.77
C MET A 99 -14.11 12.39 11.42
N TRP A 100 -13.01 12.98 10.98
CA TRP A 100 -11.67 12.69 11.49
C TRP A 100 -11.25 13.63 12.62
N THR A 101 -12.07 14.63 12.95
CA THR A 101 -11.77 15.56 14.04
C THR A 101 -11.75 14.83 15.38
N LYS A 102 -10.62 14.92 16.07
CA LYS A 102 -10.49 14.45 17.45
C LYS A 102 -11.24 15.42 18.36
N SER A 103 -12.50 15.13 18.66
CA SER A 103 -13.20 15.78 19.76
C SER A 103 -12.90 15.03 21.06
N ILE A 104 -12.53 15.77 22.11
CA ILE A 104 -12.37 15.25 23.48
C ILE A 104 -13.73 14.96 24.11
N THR A 105 -14.74 15.76 23.73
CA THR A 105 -16.12 15.59 24.16
C THR A 105 -16.85 14.77 23.10
N GLU A 106 -17.43 13.64 23.52
CA GLU A 106 -18.35 12.88 22.67
C GLU A 106 -19.46 13.82 22.20
N ARG A 107 -19.58 13.97 20.88
CA ARG A 107 -20.73 14.67 20.29
C ARG A 107 -21.94 13.74 20.44
N PRO A 108 -22.96 14.07 21.24
CA PRO A 108 -24.10 13.17 21.49
C PRO A 108 -24.92 12.89 20.22
N ASP A 109 -24.86 13.80 19.25
CA ASP A 109 -25.43 13.68 17.91
C ASP A 109 -24.59 12.80 16.97
N ARG A 110 -23.35 12.45 17.36
CA ARG A 110 -22.38 11.84 16.45
C ARG A 110 -21.43 10.84 17.12
N PRO A 111 -21.51 9.54 16.78
CA PRO A 111 -20.48 8.60 17.16
C PRO A 111 -19.14 8.95 16.49
N GLN A 112 -18.08 9.06 17.28
CA GLN A 112 -16.74 9.32 16.77
C GLN A 112 -16.24 8.10 15.98
N ALA A 113 -15.75 8.33 14.76
CA ALA A 113 -15.20 7.29 13.92
C ALA A 113 -13.82 6.86 14.47
N PRO A 114 -13.64 5.62 14.90
CA PRO A 114 -12.29 5.12 15.17
C PRO A 114 -11.54 4.99 13.84
N TRP A 115 -10.20 5.07 13.92
CA TRP A 115 -9.37 4.66 12.78
C TRP A 115 -9.67 3.19 12.42
N PRO A 116 -9.69 2.83 11.12
CA PRO A 116 -9.98 1.47 10.71
C PRO A 116 -9.05 0.45 11.38
N CYS A 117 -9.60 -0.68 11.80
CA CYS A 117 -8.80 -1.75 12.39
C CYS A 117 -8.00 -2.51 11.32
N GLN A 118 -7.04 -3.34 11.73
CA GLN A 118 -6.22 -4.11 10.79
C GLN A 118 -7.06 -5.01 9.87
N ASP A 119 -8.15 -5.60 10.39
CA ASP A 119 -9.05 -6.45 9.60
C ASP A 119 -9.87 -5.65 8.58
N GLU A 120 -10.26 -4.42 8.93
CA GLU A 120 -10.90 -3.47 8.02
C GLU A 120 -9.92 -3.02 6.92
N LEU A 121 -8.68 -2.71 7.30
CA LEU A 121 -7.64 -2.33 6.34
C LEU A 121 -7.29 -3.46 5.37
N GLN A 122 -7.35 -4.71 5.81
CA GLN A 122 -7.13 -5.89 4.97
C GLN A 122 -8.38 -6.37 4.24
N HIS A 123 -9.53 -5.72 4.46
CA HIS A 123 -10.78 -6.13 3.83
C HIS A 123 -10.62 -6.19 2.30
N GLU A 124 -11.08 -7.32 1.75
CA GLU A 124 -11.07 -7.70 0.34
C GLU A 124 -9.69 -7.93 -0.28
N GLY A 125 -8.60 -7.49 0.34
CA GLY A 125 -7.23 -7.72 -0.11
C GLY A 125 -7.08 -7.46 -1.62
N ASN A 126 -6.73 -8.52 -2.37
CA ASN A 126 -6.55 -8.46 -3.82
C ASN A 126 -7.85 -8.24 -4.62
N HIS A 127 -9.02 -8.46 -4.00
CA HIS A 127 -10.34 -8.25 -4.61
C HIS A 127 -10.88 -6.84 -4.38
N ARG A 128 -10.10 -5.94 -3.76
CA ARG A 128 -10.49 -4.53 -3.54
C ARG A 128 -10.82 -3.78 -4.84
N CYS A 129 -10.24 -4.19 -5.96
CA CYS A 129 -10.59 -3.63 -7.27
C CYS A 129 -12.06 -3.84 -7.66
N LYS A 130 -12.77 -4.79 -7.02
CA LYS A 130 -14.16 -5.16 -7.35
C LYS A 130 -15.19 -4.59 -6.36
N SER A 131 -14.77 -3.91 -5.30
CA SER A 131 -15.65 -3.52 -4.20
C SER A 131 -16.10 -2.07 -4.21
N GLY A 132 -15.79 -1.34 -5.29
CA GLY A 132 -16.16 0.06 -5.45
C GLY A 132 -15.30 1.04 -4.65
N PHE A 133 -14.57 0.61 -3.62
CA PHE A 133 -13.69 1.49 -2.82
C PHE A 133 -12.44 1.96 -3.59
N ARG A 134 -12.15 1.42 -4.78
CA ARG A 134 -11.01 1.75 -5.66
C ARG A 134 -9.70 1.90 -4.87
N ARG A 135 -9.19 3.14 -4.73
CA ARG A 135 -7.93 3.48 -4.04
C ARG A 135 -8.13 3.88 -2.57
N PHE A 136 -9.38 4.03 -2.14
CA PHE A 136 -9.73 4.49 -0.81
C PHE A 136 -9.85 3.30 0.15
N TYR A 137 -9.61 3.58 1.43
CA TYR A 137 -9.88 2.61 2.48
C TYR A 137 -11.40 2.46 2.66
N PRO A 138 -11.88 1.31 3.16
CA PRO A 138 -13.27 1.19 3.55
C PRO A 138 -13.60 2.24 4.60
N LEU A 139 -14.82 2.74 4.55
CA LEU A 139 -15.29 3.73 5.50
C LEU A 139 -15.24 3.18 6.93
N PRO A 140 -14.75 3.97 7.90
CA PRO A 140 -14.86 3.65 9.31
C PRO A 140 -16.29 3.31 9.69
N ARG A 141 -16.44 2.42 10.65
CA ARG A 141 -17.74 1.96 11.13
C ARG A 141 -18.02 2.48 12.52
N VAL A 142 -19.30 2.63 12.83
CA VAL A 142 -19.77 3.08 14.13
C VAL A 142 -19.24 2.12 15.21
N PRO A 143 -18.70 2.63 16.34
CA PRO A 143 -18.34 1.81 17.48
C PRO A 143 -19.51 0.90 17.88
N GLY A 144 -19.25 -0.40 17.96
CA GLY A 144 -20.26 -1.40 18.30
C GLY A 144 -19.73 -2.36 19.35
N ASN A 145 -20.62 -3.18 19.90
CA ASN A 145 -20.26 -4.20 20.87
C ASN A 145 -19.15 -5.12 20.30
N ALA A 146 -18.16 -5.47 21.12
CA ALA A 146 -17.02 -6.30 20.75
C ALA A 146 -17.43 -7.67 20.18
N THR A 147 -18.61 -8.16 20.53
CA THR A 147 -19.16 -9.44 20.05
C THR A 147 -19.71 -9.39 18.62
N VAL A 148 -19.98 -8.19 18.09
CA VAL A 148 -20.53 -8.02 16.74
C VAL A 148 -19.37 -7.91 15.76
N ASN A 149 -19.39 -8.76 14.72
CA ASN A 149 -18.43 -8.72 13.63
C ASN A 149 -18.42 -7.31 13.01
N TRP A 150 -17.22 -6.76 12.79
CA TRP A 150 -17.07 -5.41 12.25
C TRP A 150 -17.83 -5.21 10.92
N LYS A 151 -17.93 -6.25 10.07
CA LYS A 151 -18.66 -6.20 8.78
C LYS A 151 -20.16 -5.92 8.93
N GLN A 152 -20.74 -6.26 10.09
CA GLN A 152 -22.16 -6.08 10.39
C GLN A 152 -22.46 -4.69 10.98
N ARG A 153 -21.43 -3.91 11.33
CA ARG A 153 -21.60 -2.57 11.90
C ARG A 153 -21.89 -1.55 10.81
N ALA A 154 -22.77 -0.58 11.06
CA ALA A 154 -23.05 0.46 10.09
C ALA A 154 -21.78 1.33 9.83
N PRO A 155 -21.49 1.71 8.57
CA PRO A 155 -20.52 2.76 8.28
C PRO A 155 -20.88 4.07 8.99
N VAL A 156 -19.88 4.85 9.38
CA VAL A 156 -20.10 6.21 9.89
C VAL A 156 -20.62 7.08 8.75
N LYS A 157 -21.60 7.94 9.07
CA LYS A 157 -22.13 8.92 8.11
C LYS A 157 -21.02 9.91 7.73
N LEU A 158 -20.75 10.01 6.43
CA LEU A 158 -19.82 10.98 5.87
C LEU A 158 -20.37 12.40 6.04
N LEU A 159 -19.46 13.36 6.18
CA LEU A 159 -19.75 14.78 6.06
C LEU A 159 -19.32 15.28 4.69
N PRO A 160 -19.85 16.42 4.21
CA PRO A 160 -19.54 16.93 2.87
C PRO A 160 -18.05 17.03 2.58
N PHE A 161 -17.24 17.41 3.58
CA PHE A 161 -15.79 17.50 3.44
C PHE A 161 -15.10 16.13 3.31
N ASP A 162 -15.67 15.08 3.90
CA ASP A 162 -15.09 13.72 3.92
C ASP A 162 -15.67 12.81 2.84
N GLU A 163 -16.55 13.32 1.98
CA GLU A 163 -17.12 12.58 0.85
C GLU A 163 -16.05 12.31 -0.21
N VAL A 164 -15.33 11.21 -0.03
CA VAL A 164 -14.31 10.72 -0.95
C VAL A 164 -14.50 9.24 -1.24
N GLY A 165 -14.29 8.83 -2.49
CA GLY A 165 -14.21 7.41 -2.83
C GLY A 165 -15.47 6.60 -2.58
N CYS A 166 -16.65 7.23 -2.69
CA CYS A 166 -17.94 6.57 -2.51
C CYS A 166 -18.01 5.31 -3.39
N PRO A 167 -18.15 4.11 -2.79
CA PRO A 167 -18.35 2.89 -3.54
C PRO A 167 -19.69 3.01 -4.26
N LYS A 168 -19.63 3.22 -5.58
CA LYS A 168 -20.83 3.17 -6.41
C LYS A 168 -21.30 1.72 -6.39
N THR A 169 -22.43 1.46 -5.74
CA THR A 169 -23.04 0.12 -5.86
C THR A 169 -23.44 -0.08 -7.32
N GLY A 170 -23.25 -1.29 -7.85
CA GLY A 170 -23.18 -1.62 -9.29
C GLY A 170 -24.37 -1.26 -10.21
N LYS A 171 -25.32 -0.43 -9.78
CA LYS A 171 -26.30 0.24 -10.66
C LYS A 171 -25.89 1.64 -11.09
N GLU A 172 -24.94 2.26 -10.39
CA GLU A 172 -24.44 3.62 -10.68
C GLU A 172 -23.09 3.61 -11.43
N GLU A 173 -22.51 2.43 -11.65
CA GLU A 173 -21.23 2.27 -12.36
C GLU A 173 -21.37 2.47 -13.88
N GLU A 174 -22.53 2.20 -14.48
CA GLU A 174 -22.71 2.28 -15.94
C GLU A 174 -22.91 3.72 -16.47
N GLU A 175 -23.32 4.68 -15.64
CA GLU A 175 -23.68 6.03 -16.11
C GLU A 175 -22.54 7.06 -16.10
N HIS A 176 -21.41 6.78 -15.45
CA HIS A 176 -20.47 7.85 -15.07
C HIS A 176 -18.99 7.59 -15.43
N ASP A 177 -18.70 6.59 -16.25
CA ASP A 177 -17.38 6.41 -16.88
C ASP A 177 -17.26 7.20 -18.20
N VAL A 178 -18.13 8.20 -18.42
CA VAL A 178 -17.84 9.31 -19.32
C VAL A 178 -17.34 10.45 -18.44
N PHE A 179 -16.02 10.62 -18.36
CA PHE A 179 -15.49 11.92 -17.99
C PHE A 179 -15.90 12.87 -19.10
N ASP A 180 -16.94 13.68 -18.87
CA ASP A 180 -17.15 14.86 -19.70
C ASP A 180 -15.93 15.74 -19.45
N ILE A 181 -14.98 15.68 -20.38
CA ILE A 181 -13.83 16.56 -20.38
C ILE A 181 -14.40 17.93 -20.71
N ASP A 182 -14.68 18.73 -19.69
CA ASP A 182 -15.15 20.08 -19.86
C ASP A 182 -14.08 20.95 -20.57
N GLU A 183 -14.51 22.05 -21.18
CA GLU A 183 -13.61 22.98 -21.88
C GLU A 183 -12.54 23.57 -20.94
N GLU A 184 -12.81 23.60 -19.63
CA GLU A 184 -11.92 24.11 -18.60
C GLU A 184 -10.73 23.16 -18.34
N ILE A 185 -10.99 21.85 -18.23
CA ILE A 185 -9.97 20.80 -18.15
C ILE A 185 -9.16 20.74 -19.45
N LEU A 186 -9.79 20.88 -20.62
CA LEU A 186 -9.11 20.96 -21.91
C LEU A 186 -8.15 22.16 -21.99
N MET A 187 -8.56 23.30 -21.43
CA MET A 187 -7.72 24.50 -21.35
C MET A 187 -6.49 24.27 -20.44
N LEU A 188 -6.68 23.61 -19.29
CA LEU A 188 -5.62 23.37 -18.29
C LEU A 188 -4.59 22.32 -18.72
N ILE A 189 -5.05 21.24 -19.37
CA ILE A 189 -4.18 20.17 -19.88
C ILE A 189 -3.45 20.62 -21.16
N GLY A 190 -4.08 21.50 -21.93
CA GLY A 190 -3.58 21.99 -23.20
C GLY A 190 -3.87 21.04 -24.35
N TYR A 191 -4.42 21.58 -25.45
CA TYR A 191 -4.81 20.83 -26.65
C TYR A 191 -3.68 20.01 -27.30
N ALA A 192 -2.43 20.32 -27.00
CA ALA A 192 -1.27 19.58 -27.52
C ALA A 192 -1.16 18.17 -26.90
N LEU A 193 -1.47 18.02 -25.61
CA LEU A 193 -1.36 16.74 -24.90
C LEU A 193 -2.50 15.79 -25.30
N VAL A 194 -3.70 16.33 -25.54
CA VAL A 194 -4.88 15.53 -25.95
C VAL A 194 -4.65 14.86 -27.31
N LYS A 195 -3.97 15.54 -28.24
CA LYS A 195 -3.60 14.97 -29.56
C LYS A 195 -2.64 13.77 -29.48
N GLU A 196 -1.95 13.57 -28.36
CA GLU A 196 -1.05 12.42 -28.17
C GLU A 196 -1.78 11.18 -27.66
N PHE A 197 -2.93 11.34 -27.00
CA PHE A 197 -3.74 10.21 -26.52
C PHE A 197 -4.54 9.52 -27.63
N ASP A 198 -4.80 10.23 -28.74
CA ASP A 198 -5.53 9.70 -29.91
C ASP A 198 -4.63 8.97 -30.93
N LYS A 199 -3.35 8.73 -30.60
CA LYS A 199 -2.39 7.94 -31.42
C LYS A 199 -2.16 6.57 -30.84
#